data_AF-A0AB35XFK3-F1
#
_entry.id   AF-A0AB35XFK3-F1
#
_cell.length_a   1.000
_cell.length_b   1.000
_cell.length_c   1.000
_cell.angle_alpha   90.00
_cell.angle_beta   90.00
_cell.angle_gamma   90.00
#
_symmetry.space_group_name_H-M   'P 1'
#
loop_
_entity.id
_entity.type
_entity.pdbx_description
1 polymer ?
#
loop_
_entity_poly.entity_id
_entity_poly.type
_entity_poly.pdbx_seq_one_letter_code
_entity_poly.pdbx_strand_id
1 'polypeptide(L)'
;MSGRRVVMNDQQRIITTDRAGSIWAGITWCSLLLFIVAGIVGMMAQTMLPANLGYPQLHDSGVPAWLTWTVIGLDIVAFFIPPLVTTSCGRKAKRLGHPVRSAVQIAWTTFAVVTVISLLLVFFG
;
A
#
# COMPACT_ATOMS: atom_id res chain seq x y z
N MET A 1 -40.49 17.63 -26.91
CA MET A 1 -39.74 16.35 -26.80
C MET A 1 -38.23 16.50 -26.52
N SER A 2 -37.65 17.71 -26.57
CA SER A 2 -36.21 17.93 -26.29
C SER A 2 -35.81 17.63 -24.82
N GLY A 3 -36.61 18.07 -23.84
CA GLY A 3 -36.29 17.88 -22.41
C GLY A 3 -36.21 16.42 -21.95
N ARG A 4 -36.96 15.49 -22.55
CA ARG A 4 -36.95 14.06 -22.16
C ARG A 4 -35.62 13.38 -22.53
N ARG A 5 -34.97 13.81 -23.61
CA ARG A 5 -33.65 13.30 -24.03
C ARG A 5 -32.52 13.80 -23.13
N VAL A 6 -32.60 15.04 -22.67
CA VAL A 6 -31.64 15.62 -21.71
C VAL A 6 -31.70 14.86 -20.37
N VAL A 7 -32.91 14.66 -19.83
CA VAL A 7 -33.12 13.94 -18.56
C VAL A 7 -32.64 12.48 -18.64
N MET A 8 -32.87 11.77 -19.75
CA MET A 8 -32.35 10.40 -19.92
C MET A 8 -30.81 10.36 -19.95
N ASN A 9 -30.17 11.29 -20.66
CA ASN A 9 -28.71 11.37 -20.70
C ASN A 9 -28.11 11.67 -19.32
N ASP A 10 -28.74 12.55 -18.55
CA ASP A 10 -28.29 12.88 -17.19
C ASP A 10 -28.44 11.68 -16.25
N GLN A 11 -29.58 10.96 -16.30
CA GLN A 11 -29.74 9.73 -15.51
C GLN A 11 -28.74 8.64 -15.90
N GLN A 12 -28.50 8.44 -17.20
CA GLN A 12 -27.52 7.46 -17.67
C GLN A 12 -26.10 7.84 -17.21
N ARG A 13 -25.75 9.13 -17.24
CA ARG A 13 -24.46 9.65 -16.74
C ARG A 13 -24.31 9.48 -15.22
N ILE A 14 -25.38 9.65 -14.46
CA ILE A 14 -25.39 9.43 -13.01
C ILE A 14 -25.16 7.94 -12.71
N ILE A 15 -25.86 7.05 -13.40
CA ILE A 15 -25.70 5.58 -13.24
C ILE A 15 -24.28 5.13 -13.60
N THR A 16 -23.68 5.68 -14.67
CA THR A 16 -22.30 5.32 -15.03
C THR A 16 -21.27 5.86 -14.05
N THR A 17 -21.49 7.06 -13.50
CA THR A 17 -20.60 7.67 -12.50
C THR A 17 -20.64 6.91 -11.17
N ASP A 18 -21.82 6.49 -10.73
CA ASP A 18 -22.04 5.69 -9.52
C ASP A 18 -21.39 4.30 -9.63
N ARG A 19 -21.59 3.60 -10.77
CA ARG A 19 -20.90 2.33 -11.05
C ARG A 19 -19.39 2.49 -11.07
N ALA A 20 -18.87 3.53 -11.72
CA ALA A 20 -17.44 3.81 -11.74
C ALA A 20 -16.90 4.07 -10.32
N GLY A 21 -17.64 4.83 -9.52
CA GLY A 21 -17.28 5.12 -8.13
C GLY A 21 -17.21 3.86 -7.26
N SER A 22 -18.20 2.97 -7.38
CA SER A 22 -18.21 1.66 -6.70
C SER A 22 -17.02 0.79 -7.10
N ILE A 23 -16.64 0.78 -8.39
CA ILE A 23 -15.47 0.03 -8.86
C ILE A 23 -14.18 0.59 -8.25
N TRP A 24 -14.01 1.92 -8.25
CA TRP A 24 -12.83 2.55 -7.64
C TRP A 24 -12.77 2.34 -6.12
N ALA A 25 -13.92 2.27 -5.45
CA ALA A 25 -13.98 1.90 -4.05
C ALA A 25 -13.50 0.46 -3.82
N GLY A 26 -13.94 -0.49 -4.66
CA GLY A 26 -13.46 -1.87 -4.66
C GLY A 26 -11.96 -1.97 -4.91
N ILE A 27 -11.44 -1.28 -5.94
CA ILE A 27 -10.00 -1.22 -6.24
C ILE A 27 -9.20 -0.68 -5.04
N THR A 28 -9.73 0.32 -4.34
CA THR A 28 -9.07 0.88 -3.15
C THR A 28 -8.91 -0.20 -2.07
N TRP A 29 -9.92 -1.04 -1.82
CA TRP A 29 -9.79 -2.17 -0.91
C TRP A 29 -8.84 -3.25 -1.42
N CYS A 30 -8.94 -3.63 -2.69
CA CYS A 30 -8.06 -4.63 -3.29
C CYS A 30 -6.58 -4.18 -3.28
N SER A 31 -6.31 -2.87 -3.32
CA SER A 31 -4.94 -2.36 -3.25
C SER A 31 -4.20 -2.70 -1.95
N LEU A 32 -4.93 -3.03 -0.87
CA LEU A 32 -4.31 -3.54 0.36
C LEU A 32 -3.61 -4.88 0.15
N LEU A 33 -3.98 -5.66 -0.87
CA LEU A 33 -3.29 -6.90 -1.20
C LEU A 33 -1.84 -6.66 -1.66
N LEU A 34 -1.48 -5.43 -2.05
CA LEU A 34 -0.09 -5.08 -2.36
C LEU A 34 0.84 -5.22 -1.14
N PHE A 35 0.32 -5.19 0.09
CA PHE A 35 1.11 -5.50 1.28
C PHE A 35 1.63 -6.94 1.29
N ILE A 36 0.91 -7.89 0.68
CA ILE A 36 1.37 -9.27 0.54
C ILE A 36 2.59 -9.31 -0.38
N VAL A 37 2.51 -8.63 -1.53
CA VAL A 37 3.62 -8.54 -2.48
C VAL A 37 4.82 -7.84 -1.85
N ALA A 38 4.61 -6.73 -1.14
CA ALA A 38 5.67 -6.04 -0.41
C ALA A 38 6.34 -6.95 0.63
N GLY A 39 5.56 -7.73 1.38
CA GLY A 39 6.09 -8.71 2.33
C GLY A 39 6.91 -9.82 1.68
N ILE A 40 6.47 -10.36 0.54
CA ILE A 40 7.22 -11.37 -0.21
C ILE A 40 8.54 -10.79 -0.72
N VAL A 41 8.54 -9.56 -1.24
CA VAL A 41 9.76 -8.87 -1.70
C VAL A 41 10.73 -8.68 -0.54
N GLY A 42 10.25 -8.27 0.64
CA GLY A 42 11.09 -8.13 1.83
C GLY A 42 11.69 -9.45 2.29
N MET A 43 10.90 -10.53 2.30
CA MET A 43 11.39 -11.88 2.59
C MET A 43 12.44 -12.33 1.56
N MET A 44 12.22 -12.08 0.27
CA MET A 44 13.20 -12.39 -0.78
C MET A 44 14.51 -11.63 -0.58
N ALA A 45 14.44 -10.32 -0.30
CA ALA A 45 15.61 -9.50 -0.03
C ALA A 45 16.42 -10.03 1.16
N GLN A 46 15.75 -10.53 2.20
CA GLN A 46 16.40 -11.17 3.34
C GLN A 46 17.05 -12.52 2.98
N THR A 47 16.41 -13.35 2.15
CA THR A 47 16.98 -14.66 1.74
C THR A 47 18.14 -14.56 0.75
N MET A 48 18.29 -13.44 0.03
CA MET A 48 19.40 -13.21 -0.90
C MET A 48 20.64 -12.65 -0.22
N LEU A 49 20.57 -12.29 1.06
CA LEU A 49 21.75 -11.92 1.82
C LEU A 49 22.59 -13.19 2.08
N PRO A 50 23.94 -13.08 2.08
CA PRO A 50 24.86 -14.24 2.11
C PRO A 50 24.68 -15.19 3.29
N ALA A 51 23.91 -14.79 4.27
CA ALA A 51 23.52 -15.62 5.36
C ALA A 51 22.01 -15.40 5.53
N ASN A 52 21.28 -16.51 5.63
CA ASN A 52 19.82 -16.63 5.78
C ASN A 52 19.36 -16.10 7.16
N LEU A 53 19.84 -14.91 7.47
CA LEU A 53 19.86 -14.25 8.75
C LEU A 53 18.55 -13.49 8.85
N GLY A 54 17.66 -13.98 9.70
CA GLY A 54 16.57 -13.13 10.17
C GLY A 54 17.14 -11.85 10.78
N TYR A 55 16.30 -10.83 10.97
CA TYR A 55 16.63 -9.58 11.67
C TYR A 55 17.58 -9.70 12.89
N PRO A 56 17.58 -10.77 13.72
CA PRO A 56 18.50 -10.92 14.86
C PRO A 56 19.98 -11.16 14.51
N GLN A 57 20.32 -11.35 13.24
CA GLN A 57 21.66 -11.80 12.85
C GLN A 57 22.43 -10.78 12.00
N LEU A 58 21.83 -9.63 11.69
CA LEU A 58 22.49 -8.50 11.02
C LEU A 58 23.50 -7.75 11.92
N HIS A 59 23.60 -8.14 13.20
CA HIS A 59 24.61 -7.69 14.16
C HIS A 59 25.76 -8.70 14.38
N ASP A 60 25.78 -9.81 13.65
CA ASP A 60 26.89 -10.77 13.77
C ASP A 60 28.19 -10.18 13.20
N SER A 61 29.31 -10.46 13.86
CA SER A 61 30.62 -9.78 13.76
C SER A 61 31.26 -9.71 12.35
N GLY A 62 30.66 -10.32 11.34
CA GLY A 62 31.11 -10.33 9.94
C GLY A 62 30.24 -9.55 8.95
N VAL A 63 29.09 -8.99 9.35
CA VAL A 63 28.18 -8.27 8.42
C VAL A 63 28.44 -6.76 8.47
N PRO A 64 28.74 -6.10 7.32
CA PRO A 64 28.90 -4.66 7.30
C PRO A 64 27.59 -3.94 7.64
N ALA A 65 27.63 -3.00 8.59
CA ALA A 65 26.45 -2.25 9.04
C ALA A 65 25.69 -1.53 7.90
N TRP A 66 26.39 -1.11 6.84
CA TRP A 66 25.75 -0.48 5.67
C TRP A 66 24.77 -1.42 4.96
N LEU A 67 25.04 -2.73 4.95
CA LEU A 67 24.18 -3.74 4.31
C LEU A 67 22.85 -3.86 5.05
N THR A 68 22.90 -3.87 6.40
CA THR A 68 21.73 -3.81 7.29
C THR A 68 20.86 -2.61 6.95
N TRP A 69 21.43 -1.40 6.92
CA TRP A 69 20.71 -0.17 6.59
C TRP A 69 20.12 -0.17 5.18
N THR A 70 20.81 -0.75 4.18
CA THR A 70 20.29 -0.88 2.82
C THR A 70 19.05 -1.78 2.76
N VAL A 71 19.06 -2.92 3.45
CA VAL A 71 17.93 -3.88 3.47
C VAL A 71 16.71 -3.26 4.12
N ILE A 72 16.90 -2.57 5.25
CA ILE A 72 15.82 -1.88 5.95
C ILE A 72 15.26 -0.73 5.11
N GLY A 73 16.15 0.04 4.46
CA GLY A 73 15.73 1.09 3.53
C GLY A 73 14.87 0.53 2.39
N LEU A 74 15.26 -0.62 1.85
CA LEU A 74 14.52 -1.30 0.79
C LEU A 74 13.16 -1.83 1.26
N ASP A 75 13.09 -2.40 2.46
CA ASP A 75 11.84 -2.83 3.09
C ASP A 75 10.89 -1.64 3.29
N ILE A 76 11.36 -0.54 3.89
CA ILE A 76 10.55 0.66 4.09
C ILE A 76 10.02 1.19 2.74
N VAL A 77 10.87 1.25 1.71
CA VAL A 77 10.45 1.71 0.38
C VAL A 77 9.41 0.76 -0.24
N ALA A 78 9.60 -0.55 -0.12
CA ALA A 78 8.65 -1.54 -0.64
C ALA A 78 7.28 -1.42 0.05
N PHE A 79 7.27 -1.25 1.37
CA PHE A 79 6.05 -1.07 2.16
C PHE A 79 5.42 0.32 2.04
N PHE A 80 6.13 1.30 1.47
CA PHE A 80 5.60 2.63 1.16
C PHE A 80 4.75 2.66 -0.12
N ILE A 81 4.94 1.69 -1.03
CA ILE A 81 4.17 1.64 -2.29
C ILE A 81 2.67 1.38 -2.05
N PRO A 82 2.25 0.36 -1.26
CA PRO A 82 0.84 0.10 -0.99
C PRO A 82 0.04 1.32 -0.50
N PRO A 83 0.44 2.08 0.55
CA PRO A 83 -0.33 3.24 1.00
C PRO A 83 -0.42 4.37 -0.03
N LEU A 84 0.59 4.56 -0.88
CA LEU A 84 0.51 5.51 -1.99
C LEU A 84 -0.55 5.09 -3.02
N VAL A 85 -0.53 3.81 -3.42
CA VAL A 85 -1.52 3.28 -4.37
C VAL A 85 -2.92 3.38 -3.76
N THR A 86 -3.13 2.92 -2.52
CA THR A 86 -4.42 3.01 -1.84
C THR A 86 -4.91 4.45 -1.73
N THR A 87 -4.03 5.40 -1.42
CA THR A 87 -4.38 6.83 -1.36
C THR A 87 -4.79 7.37 -2.73
N SER A 88 -4.09 6.99 -3.80
CA SER A 88 -4.42 7.43 -5.16
C SER A 88 -5.78 6.89 -5.63
N CYS A 89 -6.06 5.61 -5.38
CA CYS A 89 -7.34 4.96 -5.67
C CYS A 89 -8.47 5.58 -4.84
N GLY A 90 -8.24 5.80 -3.54
CA GLY A 90 -9.21 6.42 -2.64
C GLY A 90 -9.54 7.87 -3.00
N ARG A 91 -8.57 8.65 -3.50
CA ARG A 91 -8.81 10.00 -4.03
C ARG A 91 -9.73 9.96 -5.25
N LYS A 92 -9.55 8.99 -6.14
CA LYS A 92 -10.39 8.82 -7.33
C LYS A 92 -11.80 8.35 -6.96
N ALA A 93 -11.95 7.40 -6.05
CA ALA A 93 -13.24 6.98 -5.51
C ALA A 93 -13.99 8.14 -4.83
N LYS A 94 -13.29 8.94 -4.02
CA LYS A 94 -13.85 10.15 -3.37
C LYS A 94 -14.38 11.16 -4.39
N ARG A 95 -13.65 11.41 -5.49
CA ARG A 95 -14.09 12.33 -6.56
C ARG A 95 -15.39 11.87 -7.23
N LEU A 96 -15.69 10.57 -7.18
CA LEU A 96 -16.90 9.96 -7.76
C LEU A 96 -18.02 9.77 -6.72
N GLY A 97 -17.85 10.25 -5.47
CA GLY A 97 -18.88 10.16 -4.43
C GLY A 97 -18.79 8.95 -3.50
N HIS A 98 -17.77 8.09 -3.64
CA HIS A 98 -17.60 6.88 -2.82
C HIS A 98 -16.33 6.98 -1.97
N PRO A 99 -16.36 7.72 -0.84
CA PRO A 99 -15.18 7.90 -0.01
C PRO A 99 -14.83 6.60 0.75
N VAL A 100 -13.62 6.09 0.54
CA VAL A 100 -13.10 4.91 1.25
C VAL A 100 -11.97 5.30 2.21
N ARG A 101 -12.30 6.15 3.19
CA ARG A 101 -11.30 6.67 4.15
C ARG A 101 -10.67 5.57 5.02
N SER A 102 -11.45 4.56 5.40
CA SER A 102 -10.99 3.45 6.24
C SER A 102 -9.87 2.66 5.58
N ALA A 103 -10.01 2.27 4.30
CA ALA A 103 -8.96 1.55 3.57
C ALA A 103 -7.64 2.34 3.50
N VAL A 104 -7.73 3.66 3.25
CA VAL A 104 -6.54 4.54 3.22
C VAL A 104 -5.90 4.61 4.61
N GLN A 105 -6.69 4.76 5.67
CA GLN A 105 -6.18 4.76 7.05
C GLN A 105 -5.51 3.44 7.41
N ILE A 106 -6.12 2.31 7.05
CA ILE A 106 -5.53 0.98 7.27
C ILE A 106 -4.17 0.90 6.57
N ALA A 107 -4.08 1.30 5.30
CA ALA A 107 -2.81 1.24 4.57
C ALA A 107 -1.70 2.08 5.24
N TRP A 108 -1.99 3.31 5.63
CA TRP A 108 -1.01 4.17 6.31
C TRP A 108 -0.65 3.66 7.70
N THR A 109 -1.62 3.10 8.43
CA THR A 109 -1.38 2.51 9.76
C THR A 109 -0.48 1.29 9.64
N THR A 110 -0.75 0.38 8.70
CA THR A 110 0.09 -0.79 8.45
C THR A 110 1.51 -0.38 8.09
N PHE A 111 1.70 0.60 7.20
CA PHE A 111 3.03 1.13 6.86
C PHE A 111 3.76 1.71 8.08
N ALA A 112 3.08 2.50 8.90
CA ALA A 112 3.65 3.07 10.11
C ALA A 112 4.09 1.97 11.10
N VAL A 113 3.24 0.97 11.34
CA VAL A 113 3.54 -0.16 12.22
C VAL A 113 4.75 -0.94 11.71
N VAL A 114 4.79 -1.28 10.41
CA VAL A 114 5.93 -2.00 9.82
C VAL A 114 7.21 -1.18 9.95
N THR A 115 7.17 0.11 9.64
CA THR A 115 8.34 1.00 9.73
C THR A 115 8.86 1.08 11.17
N VAL A 116 7.98 1.23 12.16
CA VAL A 116 8.35 1.27 13.58
C VAL A 116 8.97 -0.06 14.00
N ILE A 117 8.37 -1.20 13.64
CA ILE A 117 8.91 -2.52 13.96
C ILE A 117 10.29 -2.70 13.32
N SER A 118 10.43 -2.39 12.03
CA SER A 118 11.71 -2.48 11.31
C SER A 118 12.79 -1.65 12.00
N LEU A 119 12.49 -0.41 12.42
CA LEU A 119 13.44 0.43 13.14
C LEU A 119 13.77 -0.11 14.53
N LEU A 120 12.77 -0.59 15.29
CA LEU A 120 13.00 -1.18 16.61
C LEU A 120 13.91 -2.41 16.53
N LEU A 121 13.74 -3.25 15.50
CA LEU A 121 14.62 -4.39 15.27
C LEU A 121 16.08 -4.00 15.02
N VAL A 122 16.36 -2.79 14.52
CA VAL A 122 17.73 -2.28 14.37
C VAL A 122 18.36 -1.90 15.71
N PHE A 123 17.58 -1.25 16.58
CA PHE A 123 18.12 -0.70 17.82
C PHE A 123 18.13 -1.70 18.97
N PHE A 124 17.29 -2.75 18.91
CA PHE A 124 17.10 -3.72 19.99
C PHE A 124 17.35 -5.18 19.58
N GLY A 125 17.63 -5.46 18.30
CA GLY A 125 17.96 -6.78 17.77
C GLY A 125 19.45 -6.92 17.50
#